data_AF-A0A9W6SIL5-F1
#
_entry.id   AF-A0A9W6SIL5-F1
#
_cell.length_a   1.000
_cell.length_b   1.000
_cell.length_c   1.000
_cell.angle_alpha   90.00
_cell.angle_beta   90.00
_cell.angle_gamma   90.00
#
_symmetry.space_group_name_H-M   'P 1'
#
loop_
_entity.id
_entity.type
_entity.pdbx_description
1 polymer ?
#
loop_
_entity_poly.entity_id
_entity_poly.type
_entity_poly.pdbx_seq_one_letter_code
_entity_poly.pdbx_strand_id
1 'polypeptide(L)'
;MIWVNGVQIDPGDPNITPATLAWVTDGFIRDYANWAAVNAHANGNTDHVGAVAVGPGVPAHTWVEFSPANVAGINVLGEDHTHVRLEHVRAATGLTSFVYEVFACDNWNNYPQMMAAYNTENNARFNLFGIQAAPNHTNHASESIFPKLAVGMLLLANCLNGGAPVAELADRVAYYGLPVQRYLKIAWGFAKDVRHTEQAAPLAATAEETALSLLVHQHTAAVDGFITGLPIDGYLGDQIVGVTLPHTPALLALANAILNLLIARSAHDGGLLPPQQNQLNLLPHGTFMEKYVKLGLWRNLYFVNRVTHAVNNNVRFAGMGQQHMAYLSQNNHLPPTAHLYDMQPQGAEWRGFRVKTTTHWANHH
;
A
#
# COMPACT_ATOMS: atom_id res chain seq x y z
N MET A 1 -4.70 -2.67 31.03
CA MET A 1 -5.07 -3.99 31.59
C MET A 1 -4.30 -5.13 30.91
N ILE A 2 -3.78 -6.09 31.69
CA ILE A 2 -3.13 -7.31 31.18
C ILE A 2 -4.09 -8.51 31.33
N TRP A 3 -4.11 -9.37 30.33
CA TRP A 3 -4.72 -10.70 30.35
C TRP A 3 -3.65 -11.74 30.02
N VAL A 4 -3.68 -12.88 30.71
CA VAL A 4 -2.83 -14.03 30.41
C VAL A 4 -3.71 -15.27 30.28
N ASN A 5 -3.65 -15.93 29.13
CA ASN A 5 -4.48 -17.09 28.79
C ASN A 5 -5.98 -16.83 29.03
N GLY A 6 -6.45 -15.63 28.66
CA GLY A 6 -7.85 -15.23 28.83
C GLY A 6 -8.28 -14.90 30.27
N VAL A 7 -7.35 -14.80 31.23
CA VAL A 7 -7.62 -14.35 32.61
C VAL A 7 -7.06 -12.94 32.81
N GLN A 8 -7.88 -12.02 33.33
CA GLN A 8 -7.41 -10.67 33.67
C GLN A 8 -6.48 -10.75 34.88
N ILE A 9 -5.35 -10.05 34.78
CA ILE A 9 -4.36 -10.01 35.85
C ILE A 9 -4.68 -8.87 36.81
N ASP A 10 -4.71 -9.18 38.09
CA ASP A 10 -4.86 -8.20 39.16
C ASP A 10 -3.54 -7.50 39.49
N PRO A 11 -3.57 -6.23 39.97
CA PRO A 11 -2.35 -5.51 40.36
C PRO A 11 -1.52 -6.19 41.46
N GLY A 12 -2.12 -7.11 42.22
CA GLY A 12 -1.45 -7.90 43.27
C GLY A 12 -0.90 -9.26 42.81
N ASP A 13 -0.95 -9.59 41.52
CA ASP A 13 -0.40 -10.85 41.01
C ASP A 13 1.12 -10.92 41.24
N PRO A 14 1.65 -12.00 41.83
CA PRO A 14 3.06 -12.11 42.20
C PRO A 14 4.02 -12.12 40.99
N ASN A 15 3.52 -12.33 39.77
CA ASN A 15 4.31 -12.30 38.55
C ASN A 15 4.44 -10.88 37.96
N ILE A 16 3.73 -9.89 38.52
CA ILE A 16 3.86 -8.49 38.10
C ILE A 16 5.26 -7.97 38.45
N THR A 17 5.89 -7.33 37.47
CA THR A 17 7.19 -6.67 37.62
C THR A 17 6.99 -5.15 37.63
N PRO A 18 7.97 -4.36 38.09
CA PRO A 18 7.91 -2.91 37.95
C PRO A 18 7.69 -2.44 36.51
N ALA A 19 8.18 -3.20 35.52
CA ALA A 19 8.02 -2.91 34.10
C ALA A 19 6.57 -3.12 33.60
N THR A 20 5.81 -4.03 34.22
CA THR A 20 4.44 -4.37 33.78
C THR A 20 3.35 -3.77 34.66
N LEU A 21 3.69 -3.19 35.82
CA LEU A 21 2.73 -2.62 36.75
C LEU A 21 1.83 -1.54 36.12
N ALA A 22 2.41 -0.66 35.29
CA ALA A 22 1.64 0.38 34.60
C ALA A 22 0.64 -0.18 33.58
N TRP A 23 0.88 -1.38 33.06
CA TRP A 23 0.02 -2.01 32.06
C TRP A 23 -1.21 -2.65 32.68
N VAL A 24 -1.20 -2.95 33.98
CA VAL A 24 -2.36 -3.55 34.65
C VAL A 24 -3.49 -2.53 34.79
N THR A 25 -3.13 -1.26 34.96
CA THR A 25 -4.04 -0.16 35.30
C THR A 25 -4.36 0.78 34.14
N ASP A 26 -3.68 0.67 33.00
CA ASP A 26 -4.01 1.48 31.83
C ASP A 26 -5.24 0.97 31.06
N GLY A 27 -5.72 1.79 30.11
CA GLY A 27 -6.88 1.44 29.27
C GLY A 27 -6.58 0.45 28.14
N PHE A 28 -5.31 0.08 27.91
CA PHE A 28 -4.94 -0.85 26.82
C PHE A 28 -5.23 -2.28 27.23
N ILE A 29 -5.88 -3.06 26.37
CA ILE A 29 -6.09 -4.48 26.64
C ILE A 29 -5.02 -5.29 25.93
N ARG A 30 -4.11 -5.84 26.73
CA ARG A 30 -3.03 -6.72 26.28
C ARG A 30 -3.39 -8.15 26.66
N ASP A 31 -3.40 -9.07 25.72
CA ASP A 31 -3.73 -10.47 25.98
C ASP A 31 -2.60 -11.36 25.50
N TYR A 32 -1.99 -12.10 26.42
CA TYR A 32 -0.82 -12.92 26.14
C TYR A 32 -1.13 -14.39 26.41
N ALA A 33 -0.48 -15.30 25.67
CA ALA A 33 -0.62 -16.73 25.93
C ALA A 33 -0.04 -17.14 27.31
N ASN A 34 1.03 -16.48 27.77
CA ASN A 34 1.71 -16.80 29.01
C ASN A 34 2.57 -15.63 29.55
N TRP A 35 3.06 -15.77 30.78
CA TRP A 35 3.92 -14.77 31.44
C TRP A 35 5.29 -14.59 30.80
N ALA A 36 5.82 -15.59 30.10
CA ALA A 36 7.09 -15.43 29.38
C ALA A 36 6.94 -14.40 28.25
N ALA A 37 5.80 -14.41 27.54
CA ALA A 37 5.48 -13.41 26.52
C ALA A 37 5.28 -12.01 27.12
N VAL A 38 4.59 -11.90 28.26
CA VAL A 38 4.44 -10.63 29.00
C VAL A 38 5.81 -10.02 29.33
N ASN A 39 6.70 -10.82 29.92
CA ASN A 39 8.01 -10.37 30.34
C ASN A 39 8.94 -10.08 29.16
N ALA A 40 8.85 -10.86 28.07
CA ALA A 40 9.60 -10.58 26.84
C ALA A 40 9.22 -9.21 26.28
N HIS A 41 7.92 -8.91 26.19
CA HIS A 41 7.47 -7.61 25.69
C HIS A 41 7.84 -6.47 26.64
N ALA A 42 7.67 -6.64 27.96
CA ALA A 42 7.99 -5.60 28.95
C ALA A 42 9.47 -5.21 28.94
N ASN A 43 10.35 -6.15 28.56
CA ASN A 43 11.79 -5.93 28.43
C ASN A 43 12.21 -5.49 27.02
N GLY A 44 11.28 -5.23 26.10
CA GLY A 44 11.58 -4.83 24.72
C GLY A 44 12.17 -5.95 23.86
N ASN A 45 12.03 -7.21 24.27
CA ASN A 45 12.57 -8.37 23.56
C ASN A 45 11.60 -8.94 22.51
N THR A 46 10.60 -8.17 22.10
CA THR A 46 9.62 -8.55 21.08
C THR A 46 9.51 -7.44 20.03
N ASP A 47 9.46 -7.83 18.77
CA ASP A 47 9.27 -6.94 17.63
C ASP A 47 7.87 -7.09 16.96
N HIS A 48 7.01 -7.85 17.62
CA HIS A 48 5.74 -8.37 17.09
C HIS A 48 4.52 -7.94 17.92
N VAL A 49 4.69 -7.17 19.00
CA VAL A 49 3.58 -6.76 19.87
C VAL A 49 3.74 -5.30 20.24
N GLY A 50 2.63 -4.54 20.31
CA GLY A 50 2.69 -3.13 20.69
C GLY A 50 1.35 -2.40 20.78
N ALA A 51 1.35 -1.31 21.55
CA ALA A 51 0.23 -0.38 21.64
C ALA A 51 0.34 0.68 20.54
N VAL A 52 -0.70 0.81 19.72
CA VAL A 52 -0.75 1.83 18.67
C VAL A 52 -1.14 3.17 19.29
N ALA A 53 -0.35 4.21 19.00
CA ALA A 53 -0.65 5.55 19.47
C ALA A 53 -2.00 6.03 18.92
N VAL A 54 -2.80 6.67 19.78
CA VAL A 54 -4.07 7.27 19.36
C VAL A 54 -3.80 8.38 18.35
N GLY A 55 -4.51 8.33 17.24
CA GLY A 55 -4.38 9.28 16.13
C GLY A 55 -5.62 9.24 15.23
N PRO A 56 -5.67 10.10 14.20
CA PRO A 56 -6.77 10.07 13.22
C PRO A 56 -6.96 8.66 12.66
N GLY A 57 -8.18 8.12 12.78
CA GLY A 57 -8.51 6.78 12.31
C GLY A 57 -8.01 5.63 13.20
N VAL A 58 -7.31 5.87 14.31
CA VAL A 58 -6.88 4.81 15.24
C VAL A 58 -7.82 4.82 16.46
N PRO A 59 -8.58 3.74 16.71
CA PRO A 59 -9.38 3.63 17.93
C PRO A 59 -8.55 3.82 19.20
N ALA A 60 -9.17 4.33 20.26
CA ALA A 60 -8.50 4.37 21.55
C ALA A 60 -8.14 2.95 22.00
N HIS A 61 -6.97 2.81 22.63
CA HIS A 61 -6.51 1.55 23.20
C HIS A 61 -6.24 0.43 22.19
N THR A 62 -5.98 0.77 20.92
CA THR A 62 -5.60 -0.22 19.90
C THR A 62 -4.29 -0.92 20.25
N TRP A 63 -4.33 -2.25 20.17
CA TRP A 63 -3.22 -3.16 20.41
C TRP A 63 -3.01 -4.04 19.19
N VAL A 64 -1.75 -4.27 18.81
CA VAL A 64 -1.38 -5.12 17.67
C VAL A 64 -0.47 -6.24 18.17
N GLU A 65 -0.75 -7.46 17.74
CA GLU A 65 0.12 -8.63 17.91
C GLU A 65 0.24 -9.37 16.58
N PHE A 66 1.49 -9.57 16.16
CA PHE A 66 1.91 -10.42 15.08
C PHE A 66 2.35 -11.77 15.67
N SER A 67 2.20 -12.86 14.93
CA SER A 67 2.90 -14.12 15.22
C SER A 67 4.41 -13.88 15.38
N PRO A 68 5.04 -14.45 16.42
CA PRO A 68 6.48 -14.38 16.64
C PRO A 68 7.28 -14.89 15.44
N ALA A 69 8.50 -14.38 15.22
CA ALA A 69 9.33 -14.75 14.06
C ALA A 69 9.75 -16.23 14.02
N ASN A 70 9.68 -16.92 15.17
CA ASN A 70 10.00 -18.34 15.32
C ASN A 70 8.78 -19.27 15.19
N VAL A 71 7.58 -18.72 14.96
CA VAL A 71 6.40 -19.50 14.58
C VAL A 71 6.37 -19.55 13.06
N ALA A 72 6.33 -20.75 12.48
CA ALA A 72 6.28 -20.92 11.04
C ALA A 72 5.00 -20.29 10.47
N GLY A 73 5.15 -19.18 9.76
CA GLY A 73 4.01 -18.47 9.18
C GLY A 73 4.25 -16.99 8.96
N ILE A 74 3.51 -16.40 8.02
CA ILE A 74 3.46 -14.95 7.85
C ILE A 74 2.22 -14.41 8.50
N ASN A 75 2.38 -13.31 9.23
CA ASN A 75 1.28 -12.41 9.51
C ASN A 75 1.06 -11.52 8.31
N VAL A 76 -0.16 -11.50 7.83
CA VAL A 76 -0.59 -10.72 6.69
C VAL A 76 -1.59 -9.70 7.23
N LEU A 77 -1.15 -8.46 7.46
CA LEU A 77 -2.02 -7.40 7.98
C LEU A 77 -2.72 -6.64 6.87
N GLY A 78 -4.05 -6.75 6.91
CA GLY A 78 -5.05 -5.92 6.26
C GLY A 78 -5.09 -4.50 6.82
N GLU A 79 -4.59 -3.52 6.08
CA GLU A 79 -4.77 -2.12 6.38
C GLU A 79 -6.04 -1.56 5.76
N ASP A 80 -6.76 -0.79 6.56
CA ASP A 80 -7.60 0.27 6.03
C ASP A 80 -6.72 1.53 5.96
N HIS A 81 -6.46 1.99 4.73
CA HIS A 81 -5.63 3.17 4.45
C HIS A 81 -6.12 4.45 5.16
N THR A 82 -7.32 4.44 5.74
CA THR A 82 -7.93 5.54 6.50
C THR A 82 -7.87 5.38 8.03
N HIS A 83 -7.43 4.23 8.54
CA HIS A 83 -7.44 3.91 9.98
C HIS A 83 -6.03 3.55 10.51
N VAL A 84 -5.77 2.25 10.73
CA VAL A 84 -4.47 1.75 11.19
C VAL A 84 -3.61 1.42 9.97
N ARG A 85 -2.45 2.07 9.86
CA ARG A 85 -1.47 1.87 8.77
C ARG A 85 -0.17 1.26 9.30
N LEU A 86 0.68 0.76 8.40
CA LEU A 86 1.92 0.08 8.75
C LEU A 86 2.84 0.99 9.54
N GLU A 87 2.84 2.28 9.25
CA GLU A 87 3.60 3.28 10.00
C GLU A 87 3.28 3.24 11.49
N HIS A 88 1.99 3.13 11.83
CA HIS A 88 1.51 3.10 13.20
C HIS A 88 1.88 1.77 13.87
N VAL A 89 1.74 0.67 13.13
CA VAL A 89 2.09 -0.68 13.59
C VAL A 89 3.59 -0.81 13.85
N ARG A 90 4.43 -0.36 12.91
CA ARG A 90 5.90 -0.38 13.08
C ARG A 90 6.33 0.41 14.29
N ALA A 91 5.79 1.61 14.49
CA ALA A 91 6.12 2.43 15.65
C ALA A 91 5.72 1.73 16.97
N ALA A 92 4.61 0.99 16.97
CA ALA A 92 4.14 0.25 18.12
C ALA A 92 4.97 -1.00 18.43
N THR A 93 5.31 -1.79 17.40
CA THR A 93 5.92 -3.12 17.59
C THR A 93 7.43 -3.15 17.40
N GLY A 94 8.07 -2.11 16.84
CA GLY A 94 9.49 -2.15 16.49
C GLY A 94 9.82 -3.03 15.27
N LEU A 95 8.83 -3.27 14.40
CA LEU A 95 8.96 -4.13 13.22
C LEU A 95 10.14 -3.71 12.32
N THR A 96 11.08 -4.63 12.08
CA THR A 96 12.25 -4.41 11.20
C THR A 96 12.15 -5.17 9.87
N SER A 97 11.44 -6.30 9.84
CA SER A 97 11.21 -7.12 8.65
C SER A 97 9.78 -6.92 8.17
N PHE A 98 9.60 -6.27 7.03
CA PHE A 98 8.29 -5.93 6.50
C PHE A 98 8.30 -5.85 4.97
N VAL A 99 7.12 -6.03 4.39
CA VAL A 99 6.80 -5.67 3.01
C VAL A 99 5.59 -4.74 3.05
N TYR A 100 5.64 -3.61 2.33
CA TYR A 100 4.62 -2.56 2.39
C TYR A 100 4.00 -2.26 1.02
N GLU A 101 2.67 -2.09 0.99
CA GLU A 101 1.88 -1.84 -0.22
C GLU A 101 2.26 -0.56 -0.93
N VAL A 102 2.65 0.49 -0.21
CA VAL A 102 3.08 1.74 -0.83
C VAL A 102 4.40 1.58 -1.62
N PHE A 103 5.21 0.57 -1.29
CA PHE A 103 6.52 0.38 -1.93
C PHE A 103 6.44 -0.50 -3.19
N ALA A 104 7.35 -0.22 -4.14
CA ALA A 104 7.34 -0.80 -5.48
C ALA A 104 8.49 -1.79 -5.68
N CYS A 105 8.21 -2.97 -6.23
CA CYS A 105 9.17 -4.07 -6.37
C CYS A 105 9.76 -4.20 -7.79
N ASP A 106 9.65 -3.16 -8.61
CA ASP A 106 10.03 -3.19 -10.03
C ASP A 106 11.55 -3.14 -10.25
N ASN A 107 11.96 -3.55 -11.45
CA ASN A 107 13.30 -3.28 -11.95
C ASN A 107 13.39 -1.85 -12.50
N TRP A 108 14.20 -1.02 -11.85
CA TRP A 108 14.35 0.40 -12.15
C TRP A 108 15.38 0.71 -13.25
N ASN A 109 16.13 -0.27 -13.76
CA ASN A 109 17.29 -0.05 -14.63
C ASN A 109 16.96 0.77 -15.90
N ASN A 110 15.74 0.61 -16.42
CA ASN A 110 15.30 1.31 -17.63
C ASN A 110 14.47 2.58 -17.34
N TYR A 111 14.28 2.93 -16.06
CA TYR A 111 13.35 3.98 -15.66
C TYR A 111 13.93 4.93 -14.59
N PRO A 112 15.06 5.60 -14.87
CA PRO A 112 15.71 6.48 -13.89
C PRO A 112 14.86 7.69 -13.49
N GLN A 113 14.08 8.28 -14.41
CA GLN A 113 13.21 9.43 -14.08
C GLN A 113 12.00 8.99 -13.24
N MET A 114 11.40 7.85 -13.57
CA MET A 114 10.35 7.23 -12.76
C MET A 114 10.85 6.90 -11.36
N MET A 115 12.04 6.32 -11.25
CA MET A 115 12.67 6.00 -9.96
C MET A 115 12.94 7.26 -9.14
N ALA A 116 13.44 8.34 -9.76
CA ALA A 116 13.68 9.61 -9.06
C ALA A 116 12.37 10.23 -8.52
N ALA A 117 11.29 10.23 -9.31
CA ALA A 117 9.98 10.68 -8.87
C ALA A 117 9.42 9.79 -7.74
N TYR A 118 9.52 8.47 -7.89
CA TYR A 118 9.11 7.50 -6.88
C TYR A 118 9.86 7.67 -5.55
N ASN A 119 11.18 7.88 -5.60
CA ASN A 119 11.99 8.11 -4.41
C ASN A 119 11.64 9.43 -3.72
N THR A 120 11.36 10.48 -4.49
CA THR A 120 10.92 11.78 -3.96
C THR A 120 9.61 11.64 -3.19
N GLU A 121 8.61 10.96 -3.77
CA GLU A 121 7.31 10.71 -3.12
C GLU A 121 7.40 9.85 -1.85
N ASN A 122 8.45 9.04 -1.72
CA ASN A 122 8.60 8.10 -0.62
C ASN A 122 9.67 8.47 0.40
N ASN A 123 10.46 9.53 0.19
CA ASN A 123 11.63 9.80 1.02
C ASN A 123 11.31 9.89 2.52
N ALA A 124 10.22 10.57 2.89
CA ALA A 124 9.76 10.65 4.27
C ALA A 124 9.37 9.27 4.84
N ARG A 125 8.73 8.42 4.03
CA ARG A 125 8.37 7.04 4.41
C ARG A 125 9.63 6.18 4.54
N PHE A 126 10.58 6.23 3.59
CA PHE A 126 11.85 5.52 3.72
C PHE A 126 12.59 5.91 4.99
N ASN A 127 12.54 7.19 5.37
CA ASN A 127 13.10 7.68 6.62
C ASN A 127 12.40 7.10 7.84
N LEU A 128 11.08 7.17 7.84
CA LEU A 128 10.25 6.61 8.91
C LEU A 128 10.52 5.12 9.10
N PHE A 129 10.67 4.37 8.02
CA PHE A 129 10.90 2.93 8.02
C PHE A 129 12.37 2.53 8.27
N GLY A 130 13.32 3.48 8.22
CA GLY A 130 14.75 3.22 8.43
C GLY A 130 15.42 2.46 7.27
N ILE A 131 14.90 2.62 6.05
CA ILE A 131 15.34 1.90 4.85
C ILE A 131 15.97 2.82 3.79
N GLN A 132 16.32 4.06 4.13
CA GLN A 132 16.87 5.06 3.20
C GLN A 132 18.15 4.58 2.49
N ALA A 133 18.94 3.77 3.18
CA ALA A 133 20.19 3.21 2.66
C ALA A 133 19.98 1.87 1.92
N ALA A 134 18.75 1.32 1.93
CA ALA A 134 18.48 0.07 1.25
C ALA A 134 18.57 0.27 -0.27
N PRO A 135 19.31 -0.56 -1.01
CA PRO A 135 19.35 -0.47 -2.46
C PRO A 135 17.94 -0.77 -2.99
N ASN A 136 17.42 0.10 -3.86
CA ASN A 136 16.16 0.00 -4.62
C ASN A 136 14.85 -0.35 -3.86
N HIS A 137 14.90 -0.57 -2.55
CA HIS A 137 13.79 -0.85 -1.63
C HIS A 137 12.92 -2.07 -1.98
N THR A 138 13.33 -2.90 -2.95
CA THR A 138 12.50 -4.01 -3.47
C THR A 138 12.20 -5.09 -2.43
N ASN A 139 13.10 -5.31 -1.46
CA ASN A 139 12.90 -6.23 -0.34
C ASN A 139 11.78 -5.80 0.61
N HIS A 140 11.39 -4.52 0.57
CA HIS A 140 10.35 -3.93 1.40
C HIS A 140 9.05 -3.67 0.63
N ALA A 141 8.96 -4.09 -0.64
CA ALA A 141 7.86 -3.74 -1.55
C ALA A 141 6.97 -4.93 -1.91
N SER A 142 5.65 -4.72 -1.93
CA SER A 142 4.68 -5.80 -2.20
C SER A 142 4.01 -5.76 -3.57
N GLU A 143 4.16 -4.68 -4.32
CA GLU A 143 3.45 -4.51 -5.59
C GLU A 143 4.32 -3.87 -6.65
N SER A 144 3.99 -4.11 -7.92
CA SER A 144 4.53 -3.33 -9.03
C SER A 144 3.93 -1.92 -9.05
N ILE A 145 4.73 -0.92 -9.43
CA ILE A 145 4.30 0.45 -9.66
C ILE A 145 3.46 0.58 -10.92
N PHE A 146 3.73 -0.21 -11.97
CA PHE A 146 3.08 -0.09 -13.27
C PHE A 146 1.55 -0.18 -13.22
N PRO A 147 0.93 -1.19 -12.58
CA PRO A 147 -0.52 -1.22 -12.48
C PRO A 147 -1.08 -0.06 -11.63
N LYS A 148 -0.32 0.46 -10.66
CA LYS A 148 -0.75 1.63 -9.87
C LYS A 148 -0.73 2.92 -10.69
N LEU A 149 0.29 3.10 -11.54
CA LEU A 149 0.33 4.18 -12.53
C LEU A 149 -0.88 4.09 -13.47
N ALA A 150 -1.17 2.88 -13.96
CA ALA A 150 -2.30 2.66 -14.85
C ALA A 150 -3.65 2.99 -14.18
N VAL A 151 -3.87 2.55 -12.94
CA VAL A 151 -5.08 2.89 -12.18
C VAL A 151 -5.19 4.39 -11.96
N GLY A 152 -4.11 5.05 -11.54
CA GLY A 152 -4.07 6.50 -11.37
C GLY A 152 -4.44 7.26 -12.66
N MET A 153 -3.90 6.82 -13.81
CA MET A 153 -4.19 7.44 -15.10
C MET A 153 -5.61 7.13 -15.60
N LEU A 154 -6.15 5.93 -15.33
CA LEU A 154 -7.54 5.58 -15.62
C LEU A 154 -8.52 6.48 -14.86
N LEU A 155 -8.29 6.68 -13.56
CA LEU A 155 -9.12 7.54 -12.72
C LEU A 155 -9.02 9.01 -13.13
N LEU A 156 -7.80 9.48 -13.39
CA LEU A 156 -7.57 10.85 -13.89
C LEU A 156 -8.30 11.08 -15.22
N ALA A 157 -8.10 10.20 -16.21
CA ALA A 157 -8.73 10.31 -17.51
C ALA A 157 -10.27 10.30 -17.40
N ASN A 158 -10.82 9.46 -16.52
CA ASN A 158 -12.28 9.42 -16.29
C ASN A 158 -12.82 10.76 -15.77
N CYS A 159 -12.13 11.39 -14.82
CA CYS A 159 -12.52 12.70 -14.30
C CYS A 159 -12.40 13.80 -15.37
N LEU A 160 -11.28 13.84 -16.10
CA LEU A 160 -11.03 14.88 -17.11
C LEU A 160 -11.93 14.73 -18.35
N ASN A 161 -12.42 13.53 -18.65
CA ASN A 161 -13.41 13.27 -19.71
C ASN A 161 -14.88 13.45 -19.25
N GLY A 162 -15.13 13.84 -18.01
CA GLY A 162 -16.49 14.03 -17.48
C GLY A 162 -17.22 12.72 -17.12
N GLY A 163 -16.51 11.60 -17.03
CA GLY A 163 -17.04 10.33 -16.51
C GLY A 163 -17.18 10.29 -14.99
N ALA A 164 -16.51 11.22 -14.28
CA ALA A 164 -16.73 11.54 -12.87
C ALA A 164 -16.52 13.04 -12.62
N PRO A 165 -17.16 13.65 -11.61
CA PRO A 165 -16.92 15.03 -11.23
C PRO A 165 -15.47 15.29 -10.81
N VAL A 166 -14.84 16.31 -11.40
CA VAL A 166 -13.47 16.72 -11.02
C VAL A 166 -13.35 17.09 -9.54
N ALA A 167 -14.43 17.59 -8.92
CA ALA A 167 -14.47 17.95 -7.51
C ALA A 167 -14.20 16.77 -6.57
N GLU A 168 -14.51 15.55 -7.00
CA GLU A 168 -14.24 14.36 -6.21
C GLU A 168 -12.72 14.08 -6.09
N LEU A 169 -11.85 14.61 -6.97
CA LEU A 169 -10.39 14.56 -6.79
C LEU A 169 -9.91 15.40 -5.58
N ALA A 170 -10.78 16.22 -4.98
CA ALA A 170 -10.53 16.94 -3.72
C ALA A 170 -11.17 16.23 -2.51
N ASP A 171 -11.92 15.15 -2.73
CA ASP A 171 -12.62 14.44 -1.67
C ASP A 171 -11.65 13.65 -0.79
N ARG A 172 -11.54 14.08 0.47
CA ARG A 172 -10.69 13.47 1.50
C ARG A 172 -11.29 12.19 2.08
N VAL A 173 -12.61 12.03 2.00
CA VAL A 173 -13.30 10.81 2.45
C VAL A 173 -13.09 9.69 1.44
N ALA A 174 -13.27 9.99 0.16
CA ALA A 174 -13.03 9.02 -0.91
C ALA A 174 -11.53 8.73 -1.11
N TYR A 175 -10.63 9.56 -0.55
CA TYR A 175 -9.18 9.43 -0.52
C TYR A 175 -8.48 9.40 -1.90
N TYR A 176 -9.20 9.28 -3.00
CA TYR A 176 -8.63 8.90 -4.29
C TYR A 176 -7.85 10.02 -5.00
N GLY A 177 -8.09 11.28 -4.65
CA GLY A 177 -7.33 12.42 -5.20
C GLY A 177 -5.84 12.38 -4.90
N LEU A 178 -5.48 11.86 -3.72
CA LEU A 178 -4.10 11.70 -3.27
C LEU A 178 -3.32 10.66 -4.10
N PRO A 179 -3.77 9.39 -4.24
CA PRO A 179 -3.08 8.42 -5.08
C PRO A 179 -3.07 8.84 -6.55
N VAL A 180 -4.12 9.48 -7.07
CA VAL A 180 -4.10 10.01 -8.46
C VAL A 180 -2.99 11.04 -8.64
N GLN A 181 -2.85 12.02 -7.71
CA GLN A 181 -1.77 13.01 -7.77
C GLN A 181 -0.39 12.34 -7.73
N ARG A 182 -0.19 11.46 -6.75
CA ARG A 182 1.06 10.75 -6.56
C ARG A 182 1.47 9.97 -7.80
N TYR A 183 0.55 9.20 -8.37
CA TYR A 183 0.84 8.39 -9.54
C TYR A 183 0.96 9.22 -10.82
N LEU A 184 0.33 10.39 -10.92
CA LEU A 184 0.61 11.34 -12.00
C LEU A 184 2.08 11.79 -12.00
N LYS A 185 2.63 12.15 -10.84
CA LYS A 185 4.05 12.57 -10.72
C LYS A 185 5.01 11.46 -11.15
N ILE A 186 4.76 10.24 -10.68
CA ILE A 186 5.61 9.08 -11.01
C ILE A 186 5.44 8.67 -12.49
N ALA A 187 4.21 8.68 -13.00
CA ALA A 187 3.90 8.39 -14.40
C ALA A 187 4.52 9.42 -15.36
N TRP A 188 4.65 10.67 -14.94
CA TRP A 188 5.36 11.68 -15.71
C TRP A 188 6.86 11.39 -15.81
N GLY A 189 7.48 10.87 -14.74
CA GLY A 189 8.84 10.32 -14.81
C GLY A 189 8.93 9.17 -15.82
N PHE A 190 8.01 8.21 -15.74
CA PHE A 190 7.92 7.09 -16.69
C PHE A 190 7.78 7.57 -18.15
N ALA A 191 6.92 8.55 -18.42
CA ALA A 191 6.73 9.08 -19.76
C ALA A 191 8.00 9.76 -20.31
N LYS A 192 8.78 10.43 -19.44
CA LYS A 192 10.09 10.99 -19.80
C LYS A 192 11.12 9.91 -20.10
N ASP A 193 11.12 8.79 -19.36
CA ASP A 193 11.96 7.63 -19.66
C ASP A 193 11.60 7.00 -21.00
N VAL A 194 10.31 6.77 -21.27
CA VAL A 194 9.83 6.23 -22.57
C VAL A 194 10.27 7.12 -23.73
N ARG A 195 10.09 8.44 -23.62
CA ARG A 195 10.57 9.38 -24.65
C ARG A 195 12.09 9.26 -24.85
N HIS A 196 12.86 9.14 -23.78
CA HIS A 196 14.31 9.02 -23.89
C HIS A 196 14.72 7.71 -24.59
N THR A 197 14.10 6.59 -24.23
CA THR A 197 14.34 5.29 -24.86
C THR A 197 13.94 5.28 -26.34
N GLU A 198 12.77 5.83 -26.68
CA GLU A 198 12.30 5.93 -28.06
C GLU A 198 13.24 6.80 -28.91
N GLN A 199 13.69 7.95 -28.38
CA GLN A 199 14.67 8.80 -29.08
C GLN A 199 16.02 8.11 -29.30
N ALA A 200 16.44 7.24 -28.39
CA ALA A 200 17.68 6.47 -28.51
C ALA A 200 17.57 5.29 -29.49
N ALA A 201 16.37 4.69 -29.62
CA ALA A 201 16.13 3.51 -30.42
C ALA A 201 14.74 3.54 -31.12
N PRO A 202 14.50 4.50 -32.04
CA PRO A 202 13.16 4.74 -32.58
C PRO A 202 12.62 3.57 -33.41
N LEU A 203 13.49 2.77 -34.02
CA LEU A 203 13.10 1.59 -34.81
C LEU A 203 12.68 0.39 -33.95
N ALA A 204 12.98 0.40 -32.64
CA ALA A 204 12.62 -0.65 -31.71
C ALA A 204 11.37 -0.29 -30.87
N ALA A 205 10.89 0.95 -30.95
CA ALA A 205 9.77 1.43 -30.16
C ALA A 205 8.44 0.90 -30.67
N THR A 206 7.52 0.62 -29.75
CA THR A 206 6.14 0.27 -30.10
C THR A 206 5.35 1.49 -30.58
N ALA A 207 4.16 1.24 -31.15
CA ALA A 207 3.26 2.31 -31.54
C ALA A 207 2.81 3.15 -30.34
N GLU A 208 2.56 2.51 -29.19
CA GLU A 208 2.18 3.16 -27.94
C GLU A 208 3.32 4.00 -27.35
N GLU A 209 4.57 3.50 -27.41
CA GLU A 209 5.75 4.26 -26.98
C GLU A 209 5.97 5.50 -27.86
N THR A 210 5.83 5.35 -29.17
CA THR A 210 5.93 6.46 -30.13
C THR A 210 4.85 7.51 -29.87
N ALA A 211 3.60 7.08 -29.66
CA ALA A 211 2.49 7.99 -29.37
C ALA A 211 2.71 8.76 -28.05
N LEU A 212 3.20 8.08 -27.01
CA LEU A 212 3.52 8.73 -25.74
C LEU A 212 4.70 9.70 -25.89
N SER A 213 5.77 9.30 -26.58
CA SER A 213 6.95 10.16 -26.83
C SER A 213 6.55 11.47 -27.52
N LEU A 214 5.68 11.41 -28.53
CA LEU A 214 5.17 12.58 -29.23
C LEU A 214 4.41 13.53 -28.30
N LEU A 215 3.51 13.00 -27.48
CA LEU A 215 2.73 13.81 -26.53
C LEU A 215 3.59 14.42 -25.43
N VAL A 216 4.58 13.69 -24.92
CA VAL A 216 5.58 14.23 -23.99
C VAL A 216 6.30 15.40 -24.64
N HIS A 217 6.78 15.24 -25.87
CA HIS A 217 7.45 16.32 -26.60
C HIS A 217 6.55 17.55 -26.78
N GLN A 218 5.29 17.37 -27.20
CA GLN A 218 4.33 18.45 -27.45
C GLN A 218 3.89 19.19 -26.18
N HIS A 219 3.77 18.49 -25.06
CA HIS A 219 3.12 19.02 -23.87
C HIS A 219 4.05 19.30 -22.70
N THR A 220 5.33 18.91 -22.74
CA THR A 220 6.29 19.13 -21.64
C THR A 220 6.28 20.58 -21.14
N ALA A 221 6.38 21.56 -22.05
CA ALA A 221 6.42 22.97 -21.67
C ALA A 221 5.14 23.44 -20.97
N ALA A 222 4.00 22.81 -21.26
CA ALA A 222 2.74 23.13 -20.61
C ALA A 222 2.62 22.45 -19.25
N VAL A 223 2.98 21.17 -19.11
CA VAL A 223 2.61 20.39 -17.91
C VAL A 223 3.74 20.14 -16.92
N ASP A 224 5.02 20.26 -17.30
CA ASP A 224 6.13 19.81 -16.44
C ASP A 224 6.21 20.62 -15.14
N GLY A 225 6.12 21.96 -15.22
CA GLY A 225 6.12 22.83 -14.04
C GLY A 225 4.91 22.59 -13.12
N PHE A 226 3.74 22.30 -13.69
CA PHE A 226 2.56 21.94 -12.91
C PHE A 226 2.77 20.61 -12.19
N ILE A 227 3.12 19.53 -12.90
CA ILE A 227 3.25 18.19 -12.32
C ILE A 227 4.38 18.12 -11.28
N THR A 228 5.53 18.73 -11.58
CA THR A 228 6.68 18.72 -10.64
C THR A 228 6.45 19.61 -9.42
N GLY A 229 5.61 20.64 -9.54
CA GLY A 229 5.22 21.53 -8.44
C GLY A 229 4.14 20.97 -7.50
N LEU A 230 3.50 19.84 -7.85
CA LEU A 230 2.48 19.21 -6.99
C LEU A 230 3.08 18.81 -5.62
N PRO A 231 2.42 19.14 -4.49
CA PRO A 231 2.93 18.82 -3.16
C PRO A 231 2.97 17.30 -2.91
N ILE A 232 3.89 16.84 -2.08
CA ILE A 232 3.88 15.45 -1.60
C ILE A 232 2.64 15.24 -0.71
N ASP A 233 1.97 14.09 -0.85
CA ASP A 233 0.74 13.74 -0.11
C ASP A 233 -0.41 14.77 -0.26
N GLY A 234 -0.41 15.55 -1.35
CA GLY A 234 -1.52 16.44 -1.72
C GLY A 234 -2.63 15.76 -2.50
N TYR A 235 -3.79 16.43 -2.56
CA TYR A 235 -4.94 15.99 -3.36
C TYR A 235 -4.93 16.73 -4.70
N LEU A 236 -4.99 15.99 -5.81
CA LEU A 236 -4.95 16.61 -7.14
C LEU A 236 -6.09 17.63 -7.31
N GLY A 237 -7.27 17.34 -6.74
CA GLY A 237 -8.44 18.23 -6.72
C GLY A 237 -8.12 19.64 -6.25
N ASP A 238 -7.32 19.78 -5.19
CA ASP A 238 -6.94 21.09 -4.63
C ASP A 238 -6.15 21.95 -5.65
N GLN A 239 -5.51 21.31 -6.62
CA GLN A 239 -4.68 21.95 -7.64
C GLN A 239 -5.43 22.17 -8.96
N ILE A 240 -6.62 21.57 -9.12
CA ILE A 240 -7.38 21.59 -10.37
C ILE A 240 -8.79 22.18 -10.25
N VAL A 241 -9.40 22.17 -9.06
CA VAL A 241 -10.74 22.72 -8.81
C VAL A 241 -10.67 24.24 -8.75
N GLY A 242 -11.51 24.92 -9.53
CA GLY A 242 -11.62 26.39 -9.51
C GLY A 242 -10.59 27.14 -10.36
N VAL A 243 -9.68 26.43 -11.04
CA VAL A 243 -8.74 27.01 -12.00
C VAL A 243 -9.21 26.65 -13.41
N THR A 244 -9.35 27.62 -14.30
CA THR A 244 -9.40 27.31 -15.75
C THR A 244 -8.02 26.79 -16.12
N LEU A 245 -7.80 25.47 -16.02
CA LEU A 245 -6.49 24.89 -16.22
C LEU A 245 -6.18 24.86 -17.71
N PRO A 246 -5.18 25.62 -18.20
CA PRO A 246 -4.71 25.49 -19.58
C PRO A 246 -4.15 24.07 -19.86
N HIS A 247 -3.92 23.27 -18.82
CA HIS A 247 -3.31 21.95 -18.89
C HIS A 247 -4.31 20.80 -19.07
N THR A 248 -5.62 20.98 -18.87
CA THR A 248 -6.59 19.87 -18.85
C THR A 248 -6.55 19.00 -20.13
N PRO A 249 -6.56 19.56 -21.35
CA PRO A 249 -6.47 18.74 -22.57
C PRO A 249 -5.15 17.98 -22.67
N ALA A 250 -4.04 18.61 -22.26
CA ALA A 250 -2.72 17.98 -22.28
C ALA A 250 -2.60 16.85 -21.24
N LEU A 251 -3.09 17.08 -20.02
CA LEU A 251 -3.13 16.06 -18.96
C LEU A 251 -3.99 14.87 -19.35
N LEU A 252 -5.14 15.11 -19.98
CA LEU A 252 -6.01 14.06 -20.49
C LEU A 252 -5.33 13.23 -21.59
N ALA A 253 -4.70 13.90 -22.57
CA ALA A 253 -3.99 13.22 -23.65
C ALA A 253 -2.84 12.35 -23.11
N LEU A 254 -2.04 12.90 -22.20
CA LEU A 254 -0.95 12.19 -21.53
C LEU A 254 -1.47 11.01 -20.69
N ALA A 255 -2.50 11.21 -19.87
CA ALA A 255 -3.08 10.15 -19.05
C ALA A 255 -3.57 8.97 -19.91
N ASN A 256 -4.28 9.25 -21.01
CA ASN A 256 -4.74 8.21 -21.94
C ASN A 256 -3.57 7.49 -22.63
N ALA A 257 -2.54 8.20 -23.08
CA ALA A 257 -1.40 7.57 -23.74
C ALA A 257 -0.58 6.69 -22.80
N ILE A 258 -0.34 7.16 -21.56
CA ILE A 258 0.31 6.37 -20.52
C ILE A 258 -0.54 5.13 -20.19
N LEU A 259 -1.85 5.31 -19.99
CA LEU A 259 -2.77 4.20 -19.72
C LEU A 259 -2.74 3.14 -20.83
N ASN A 260 -2.82 3.55 -22.10
CA ASN A 260 -2.80 2.64 -23.23
C ASN A 260 -1.48 1.85 -23.30
N LEU A 261 -0.34 2.53 -23.12
CA LEU A 261 0.96 1.87 -23.05
C LEU A 261 1.03 0.86 -21.90
N LEU A 262 0.52 1.20 -20.72
CA LEU A 262 0.52 0.30 -19.57
C LEU A 262 -0.44 -0.88 -19.73
N ILE A 263 -1.59 -0.68 -20.41
CA ILE A 263 -2.49 -1.79 -20.77
C ILE A 263 -1.79 -2.75 -21.74
N ALA A 264 -1.10 -2.23 -22.75
CA ALA A 264 -0.31 -3.06 -23.68
C ALA A 264 0.82 -3.81 -22.94
N ARG A 265 1.52 -3.12 -22.03
CA ARG A 265 2.57 -3.69 -21.19
C ARG A 265 2.08 -4.85 -20.32
N SER A 266 0.87 -4.76 -19.77
CA SER A 266 0.36 -5.73 -18.79
C SER A 266 0.38 -7.19 -19.29
N ALA A 267 0.26 -7.42 -20.60
CA ALA A 267 0.30 -8.75 -21.21
C ALA A 267 1.71 -9.33 -21.34
N HIS A 268 2.76 -8.52 -21.15
CA HIS A 268 4.16 -8.90 -21.34
C HIS A 268 5.03 -8.52 -20.13
N ASP A 269 4.41 -8.33 -18.97
CA ASP A 269 5.11 -7.86 -17.80
C ASP A 269 6.03 -8.94 -17.22
N GLY A 270 7.35 -8.69 -17.26
CA GLY A 270 8.37 -9.65 -16.88
C GLY A 270 8.39 -10.03 -15.40
N GLY A 271 7.66 -9.31 -14.52
CA GLY A 271 7.46 -9.72 -13.13
C GLY A 271 6.32 -10.72 -12.92
N LEU A 272 5.62 -11.13 -13.98
CA LEU A 272 4.58 -12.16 -13.94
C LEU A 272 5.01 -13.44 -14.67
N LEU A 273 4.45 -14.56 -14.23
CA LEU A 273 4.62 -15.85 -14.90
C LEU A 273 3.81 -15.90 -16.22
N PRO A 274 4.20 -16.69 -17.23
CA PRO A 274 3.47 -16.75 -18.51
C PRO A 274 1.96 -17.08 -18.39
N PRO A 275 1.50 -17.98 -17.49
CA PRO A 275 0.06 -18.19 -17.29
C PRO A 275 -0.67 -16.95 -16.75
N GLN A 276 -0.02 -16.16 -15.91
CA GLN A 276 -0.57 -14.91 -15.34
C GLN A 276 -0.65 -13.83 -16.43
N GLN A 277 0.37 -13.72 -17.27
CA GLN A 277 0.37 -12.85 -18.45
C GLN A 277 -0.77 -13.19 -19.41
N ASN A 278 -1.00 -14.48 -19.68
CA ASN A 278 -2.11 -14.95 -20.52
C ASN A 278 -3.47 -14.59 -19.93
N GLN A 279 -3.66 -14.70 -18.61
CA GLN A 279 -4.90 -14.28 -17.96
C GLN A 279 -5.18 -12.79 -18.20
N LEU A 280 -4.17 -11.93 -18.06
CA LEU A 280 -4.31 -10.49 -18.34
C LEU A 280 -4.58 -10.21 -19.82
N ASN A 281 -3.95 -10.96 -20.72
CA ASN A 281 -4.12 -10.78 -22.16
C ASN A 281 -5.56 -11.07 -22.63
N LEU A 282 -6.23 -12.04 -22.00
CA LEU A 282 -7.60 -12.43 -22.34
C LEU A 282 -8.67 -11.47 -21.80
N LEU A 283 -8.33 -10.57 -20.89
CA LEU A 283 -9.32 -9.66 -20.32
C LEU A 283 -9.71 -8.54 -21.30
N PRO A 284 -11.02 -8.27 -21.46
CA PRO A 284 -11.49 -7.12 -22.19
C PRO A 284 -11.00 -5.83 -21.52
N HIS A 285 -10.87 -4.76 -22.30
CA HIS A 285 -10.34 -3.48 -21.85
C HIS A 285 -10.80 -2.31 -22.72
N GLY A 286 -11.98 -2.43 -23.34
CA GLY A 286 -12.59 -1.38 -24.16
C GLY A 286 -13.30 -0.31 -23.34
N THR A 287 -13.89 -0.68 -22.21
CA THR A 287 -14.61 0.24 -21.31
C THR A 287 -13.82 0.60 -20.05
N PHE A 288 -14.27 1.62 -19.31
CA PHE A 288 -13.68 1.99 -18.02
C PHE A 288 -13.65 0.81 -17.03
N MET A 289 -14.79 0.12 -16.86
CA MET A 289 -14.88 -0.99 -15.91
C MET A 289 -14.02 -2.19 -16.32
N GLU A 290 -13.96 -2.50 -17.61
CA GLU A 290 -13.09 -3.56 -18.12
C GLU A 290 -11.61 -3.28 -17.84
N LYS A 291 -11.17 -2.03 -18.08
CA LYS A 291 -9.81 -1.59 -17.72
C LYS A 291 -9.59 -1.68 -16.22
N TYR A 292 -10.52 -1.19 -15.41
CA TYR A 292 -10.41 -1.23 -13.94
C TYR A 292 -10.24 -2.66 -13.43
N VAL A 293 -11.03 -3.62 -13.93
CA VAL A 293 -10.92 -5.05 -13.59
C VAL A 293 -9.56 -5.62 -14.02
N LYS A 294 -9.12 -5.35 -15.25
CA LYS A 294 -7.82 -5.82 -15.75
C LYS A 294 -6.65 -5.32 -14.90
N LEU A 295 -6.65 -4.04 -14.57
CA LEU A 295 -5.60 -3.43 -13.75
C LEU A 295 -5.65 -3.96 -12.31
N GLY A 296 -6.83 -4.20 -11.75
CA GLY A 296 -7.01 -4.85 -10.46
C GLY A 296 -6.43 -6.27 -10.43
N LEU A 297 -6.70 -7.07 -11.47
CA LEU A 297 -6.09 -8.40 -11.59
C LEU A 297 -4.56 -8.31 -11.71
N TRP A 298 -4.04 -7.36 -12.48
CA TRP A 298 -2.59 -7.17 -12.63
C TRP A 298 -1.91 -6.91 -11.28
N ARG A 299 -2.49 -6.03 -10.44
CA ARG A 299 -2.03 -5.81 -9.05
C ARG A 299 -2.08 -7.10 -8.24
N ASN A 300 -3.20 -7.81 -8.27
CA ASN A 300 -3.41 -9.05 -7.51
C ASN A 300 -2.40 -10.13 -7.85
N LEU A 301 -2.03 -10.30 -9.13
CA LEU A 301 -1.07 -11.33 -9.55
C LEU A 301 0.35 -11.04 -9.04
N TYR A 302 0.79 -9.77 -9.08
CA TYR A 302 2.04 -9.35 -8.45
C TYR A 302 2.03 -9.59 -6.95
N PHE A 303 0.91 -9.20 -6.34
CA PHE A 303 0.71 -9.33 -4.91
C PHE A 303 0.84 -10.78 -4.44
N VAL A 304 0.20 -11.74 -5.13
CA VAL A 304 0.34 -13.18 -4.83
C VAL A 304 1.80 -13.64 -4.90
N ASN A 305 2.54 -13.23 -5.94
CA ASN A 305 3.95 -13.59 -6.09
C ASN A 305 4.80 -13.03 -4.93
N ARG A 306 4.50 -11.81 -4.46
CA ARG A 306 5.23 -11.16 -3.35
C ARG A 306 4.88 -11.73 -1.98
N VAL A 307 3.61 -12.09 -1.74
CA VAL A 307 3.21 -12.81 -0.53
C VAL A 307 3.90 -14.17 -0.48
N THR A 308 3.92 -14.91 -1.59
CA THR A 308 4.62 -16.21 -1.68
C THR A 308 6.12 -16.05 -1.41
N HIS A 309 6.75 -15.04 -2.03
CA HIS A 309 8.16 -14.73 -1.77
C HIS A 309 8.42 -14.40 -0.31
N ALA A 310 7.58 -13.55 0.31
CA ALA A 310 7.71 -13.23 1.71
C ALA A 310 7.63 -14.51 2.56
N VAL A 311 6.67 -15.41 2.28
CA VAL A 311 6.45 -16.64 3.06
C VAL A 311 7.70 -17.52 3.02
N ASN A 312 8.25 -17.71 1.83
CA ASN A 312 9.46 -18.51 1.64
C ASN A 312 10.69 -17.92 2.36
N ASN A 313 10.68 -16.63 2.68
CA ASN A 313 11.77 -15.92 3.34
C ASN A 313 11.48 -15.56 4.81
N ASN A 314 10.36 -16.03 5.38
CA ASN A 314 9.94 -15.72 6.75
C ASN A 314 9.88 -14.19 7.06
N VAL A 315 9.41 -13.40 6.10
CA VAL A 315 9.28 -11.93 6.23
C VAL A 315 7.85 -11.58 6.62
N ARG A 316 7.62 -10.76 7.65
CA ARG A 316 6.25 -10.37 8.02
C ARG A 316 5.66 -9.45 6.94
N PHE A 317 4.37 -9.61 6.67
CA PHE A 317 3.67 -8.84 5.65
C PHE A 317 2.65 -7.92 6.30
N ALA A 318 2.70 -6.62 6.00
CA ALA A 318 1.71 -5.70 6.54
C ALA A 318 1.47 -4.55 5.57
N GLY A 319 0.22 -4.13 5.39
CA GLY A 319 -0.06 -3.08 4.41
C GLY A 319 -1.22 -3.28 3.46
N MET A 320 -1.96 -4.39 3.51
CA MET A 320 -2.82 -4.72 2.37
C MET A 320 -4.24 -4.20 2.52
N GLY A 321 -4.84 -3.70 1.44
CA GLY A 321 -6.28 -3.43 1.44
C GLY A 321 -7.12 -4.70 1.63
N GLN A 322 -8.33 -4.57 2.16
CA GLN A 322 -9.29 -5.66 2.34
C GLN A 322 -9.54 -6.47 1.04
N GLN A 323 -9.54 -5.79 -0.10
CA GLN A 323 -9.74 -6.44 -1.40
C GLN A 323 -8.62 -7.45 -1.72
N HIS A 324 -7.37 -7.15 -1.36
CA HIS A 324 -6.26 -8.09 -1.51
C HIS A 324 -6.40 -9.28 -0.55
N MET A 325 -6.89 -9.08 0.68
CA MET A 325 -7.16 -10.18 1.62
C MET A 325 -8.25 -11.11 1.11
N ALA A 326 -9.38 -10.52 0.68
CA ALA A 326 -10.47 -11.26 0.09
C ALA A 326 -9.99 -12.06 -1.13
N TYR A 327 -9.19 -11.46 -2.00
CA TYR A 327 -8.62 -12.14 -3.16
C TYR A 327 -7.75 -13.34 -2.75
N LEU A 328 -6.84 -13.20 -1.78
CA LEU A 328 -6.00 -14.30 -1.34
C LEU A 328 -6.82 -15.44 -0.72
N SER A 329 -7.78 -15.10 0.14
CA SER A 329 -8.62 -16.08 0.83
C SER A 329 -9.55 -16.83 -0.13
N GLN A 330 -10.20 -16.13 -1.05
CA GLN A 330 -11.18 -16.71 -1.97
C GLN A 330 -10.54 -17.61 -3.04
N ASN A 331 -9.28 -17.36 -3.37
CA ASN A 331 -8.55 -18.09 -4.43
C ASN A 331 -7.53 -19.09 -3.88
N ASN A 332 -7.52 -19.36 -2.57
CA ASN A 332 -6.58 -20.27 -1.92
C ASN A 332 -5.11 -19.94 -2.24
N HIS A 333 -4.79 -18.64 -2.29
CA HIS A 333 -3.44 -18.13 -2.56
C HIS A 333 -2.66 -17.84 -1.26
N LEU A 334 -3.26 -18.09 -0.09
CA LEU A 334 -2.55 -18.08 1.18
C LEU A 334 -1.83 -19.41 1.37
N PRO A 335 -0.53 -19.39 1.67
CA PRO A 335 0.14 -20.59 2.13
C PRO A 335 -0.51 -21.10 3.44
N PRO A 336 -0.56 -22.41 3.70
CA PRO A 336 -1.24 -22.99 4.86
C PRO A 336 -0.75 -22.46 6.22
N THR A 337 0.47 -21.92 6.26
CA THR A 337 1.09 -21.33 7.44
C THR A 337 0.85 -19.82 7.56
N ALA A 338 0.18 -19.17 6.62
CA ALA A 338 -0.10 -17.74 6.67
C ALA A 338 -1.35 -17.44 7.51
N HIS A 339 -1.29 -16.37 8.29
CA HIS A 339 -2.38 -15.85 9.12
C HIS A 339 -2.80 -14.48 8.58
N LEU A 340 -4.06 -14.36 8.14
CA LEU A 340 -4.66 -13.09 7.75
C LEU A 340 -5.21 -12.35 8.98
N TYR A 341 -5.04 -11.03 9.00
CA TYR A 341 -5.66 -10.17 10.00
C TYR A 341 -6.26 -8.93 9.32
N ASP A 342 -7.54 -8.66 9.51
CA ASP A 342 -8.22 -7.47 8.98
C ASP A 342 -8.29 -6.36 10.05
N MET A 343 -7.73 -5.18 9.79
CA MET A 343 -7.73 -4.04 10.74
C MET A 343 -8.91 -3.08 10.54
N GLN A 344 -9.97 -3.47 9.82
CA GLN A 344 -11.19 -2.67 9.73
C GLN A 344 -11.92 -2.52 11.08
N PRO A 345 -12.56 -1.36 11.35
CA PRO A 345 -13.32 -1.13 12.59
C PRO A 345 -14.45 -2.13 12.87
N GLN A 346 -14.96 -2.82 11.82
CA GLN A 346 -16.11 -3.73 11.90
C GLN A 346 -15.77 -5.20 11.55
N GLY A 347 -14.49 -5.54 11.32
CA GLY A 347 -14.10 -6.90 10.96
C GLY A 347 -14.55 -7.91 12.02
N ALA A 348 -15.31 -8.93 11.63
CA ALA A 348 -15.82 -9.98 12.53
C ALA A 348 -14.71 -10.84 13.17
N GLU A 349 -13.45 -10.60 12.82
CA GLU A 349 -12.28 -11.36 13.23
C GLU A 349 -11.14 -10.48 13.76
N TRP A 350 -11.46 -9.67 14.76
CA TRP A 350 -10.55 -9.28 15.84
C TRP A 350 -10.11 -10.51 16.69
N ARG A 351 -10.01 -11.71 16.09
CA ARG A 351 -9.75 -12.98 16.80
C ARG A 351 -8.28 -13.27 17.04
N GLY A 352 -7.38 -12.59 16.33
CA GLY A 352 -5.98 -12.40 16.73
C GLY A 352 -5.65 -10.98 17.17
N PHE A 353 -6.69 -10.18 17.38
CA PHE A 353 -6.64 -8.74 17.49
C PHE A 353 -7.69 -8.37 18.53
N ARG A 354 -7.51 -8.61 19.83
CA ARG A 354 -8.58 -8.27 20.79
C ARG A 354 -8.68 -6.75 20.95
N VAL A 355 -9.43 -6.05 20.08
CA VAL A 355 -10.04 -4.77 20.46
C VAL A 355 -11.20 -5.11 21.39
N LYS A 356 -10.84 -5.38 22.63
CA LYS A 356 -11.77 -5.31 23.75
C LYS A 356 -11.84 -3.84 24.11
N THR A 357 -12.91 -3.15 23.71
CA THR A 357 -13.23 -1.84 24.27
C THR A 357 -13.84 -2.06 25.66
N THR A 358 -13.58 -1.15 26.60
CA THR A 358 -14.13 -1.20 27.96
C THR A 358 -15.66 -1.26 28.00
N THR A 359 -16.34 -0.89 26.91
CA THR A 359 -17.79 -0.92 26.77
C THR A 359 -18.38 -2.33 26.58
N HIS A 360 -17.62 -3.32 26.12
CA HIS A 360 -18.20 -4.64 25.80
C HIS A 360 -18.40 -5.57 27.01
N TRP A 361 -17.92 -5.21 28.20
CA TRP A 361 -18.04 -6.03 29.42
C TRP A 361 -18.90 -5.44 30.53
N ALA A 362 -19.48 -4.25 30.32
CA ALA A 362 -20.48 -3.70 31.25
C ALA A 362 -21.79 -4.51 31.32
N ASN A 363 -21.98 -5.51 30.44
CA ASN A 363 -23.22 -6.30 30.35
C ASN A 363 -23.09 -7.78 30.75
N HIS A 364 -21.96 -8.21 31.33
CA HIS A 364 -21.82 -9.55 31.89
C HIS A 364 -21.14 -9.51 33.25
N HIS A 365 -21.88 -8.97 34.23
CA HIS A 365 -21.70 -9.26 35.65
C HIS A 365 -22.89 -10.05 36.15
#